data_AF-A0A7V7B356-F1
#
_entry.id   AF-A0A7V7B356-F1
#
_cell.length_a   1.000
_cell.length_b   1.000
_cell.length_c   1.000
_cell.angle_alpha   90.00
_cell.angle_beta   90.00
_cell.angle_gamma   90.00
#
_symmetry.space_group_name_H-M   'P 1'
#
loop_
_entity.id
_entity.type
_entity.pdbx_description
1 polymer ?
#
loop_
_entity_poly.entity_id
_entity_poly.type
_entity_poly.pdbx_seq_one_letter_code
_entity_poly.pdbx_strand_id
1 'polypeptide(L)'
;MGKVLGLDIGISSVGWGIIEQDSGEIVDAGVRLFEEATRNANEERRSFRGSRRLKRRRVHRSERAKQLFEEHHLPLSGIGDAEPYEARYKAIYETVTKEELVAGLYHLVKRRGTTLDIPEEEKESGSELSTKEQLARNRKLLVDKYICEVQLERLANRHEKMRNHENRFRTEDYVKEARAILLKQKQVYEEITDDFIEQFIELLETRRQYYDGPGSEKSPTPYGPYSIDKNGQLVYTSMIDKMRGTCTYFPDEY
;
A
#
# COMPACT_ATOMS: atom_id res chain seq x y z
N MET A 1 -52.32 -33.66 -13.87
CA MET A 1 -51.92 -32.60 -14.81
C MET A 1 -50.59 -32.04 -14.35
N GLY A 2 -49.54 -32.28 -15.13
CA GLY A 2 -48.20 -31.76 -14.85
C GLY A 2 -48.05 -30.34 -15.38
N LYS A 3 -47.25 -29.50 -14.72
CA LYS A 3 -46.93 -28.14 -15.16
C LYS A 3 -45.44 -28.03 -15.45
N VAL A 4 -45.07 -27.28 -16.48
CA VAL A 4 -43.68 -27.02 -16.87
C VAL A 4 -43.36 -25.54 -16.66
N LEU A 5 -42.26 -25.25 -15.96
CA LEU A 5 -41.74 -23.90 -15.74
C LEU A 5 -40.56 -23.64 -16.70
N GLY A 6 -40.70 -22.62 -17.55
CA GLY A 6 -39.60 -22.04 -18.30
C GLY A 6 -39.00 -20.84 -17.57
N LEU A 7 -37.67 -20.72 -17.55
CA LEU A 7 -36.95 -19.57 -17.00
C LEU A 7 -36.03 -18.97 -18.07
N ASP A 8 -36.17 -17.67 -18.29
CA ASP A 8 -35.27 -16.86 -19.11
C ASP A 8 -34.45 -15.95 -18.20
N ILE A 9 -33.24 -16.39 -17.85
CA ILE A 9 -32.38 -15.73 -16.86
C ILE A 9 -31.44 -14.75 -17.56
N GLY A 10 -31.75 -13.47 -17.48
CA GLY A 10 -30.94 -12.35 -17.98
C GLY A 10 -30.16 -11.62 -16.88
N ILE A 11 -29.37 -10.62 -17.31
CA ILE A 11 -28.52 -9.80 -16.43
C ILE A 11 -29.29 -8.80 -15.55
N SER A 12 -30.52 -8.44 -15.95
CA SER A 12 -31.38 -7.47 -15.27
C SER A 12 -32.86 -7.90 -15.25
N SER A 13 -33.14 -9.11 -15.71
CA SER A 13 -34.48 -9.67 -15.74
C SER A 13 -34.45 -11.19 -15.60
N VAL A 14 -35.47 -11.75 -14.95
CA VAL A 14 -35.80 -13.18 -15.08
C VAL A 14 -37.22 -13.28 -15.59
N GLY A 15 -37.37 -13.72 -16.84
CA GLY A 15 -38.66 -14.11 -17.40
C GLY A 15 -39.04 -15.50 -16.88
N TRP A 16 -40.31 -15.70 -16.58
CA TRP A 16 -40.83 -17.01 -16.18
C TRP A 16 -42.18 -17.25 -16.85
N GLY A 17 -42.44 -18.52 -17.19
CA GLY A 17 -43.71 -18.94 -17.76
C GLY A 17 -44.06 -20.36 -17.33
N ILE A 18 -45.31 -20.59 -16.99
CA ILE A 18 -45.85 -21.89 -16.59
C ILE A 18 -46.84 -22.33 -17.66
N ILE A 19 -46.64 -23.53 -18.19
CA ILE A 19 -47.58 -24.16 -19.13
C ILE A 19 -48.10 -25.47 -18.55
N GLU A 20 -49.35 -25.82 -18.85
CA GLU A 20 -49.85 -27.19 -18.65
C GLU A 20 -49.15 -28.12 -19.63
N GLN A 21 -48.63 -29.25 -19.12
CA GLN A 21 -47.75 -30.15 -19.87
C GLN A 21 -48.45 -30.84 -21.05
N ASP A 22 -49.74 -31.18 -20.89
CA ASP A 22 -50.46 -32.00 -21.86
C ASP A 22 -51.20 -31.15 -22.92
N SER A 23 -51.77 -30.01 -22.52
CA SER A 23 -52.51 -29.12 -23.43
C SER A 23 -51.64 -28.03 -24.06
N GLY A 24 -50.49 -27.70 -23.45
CA GLY A 24 -49.67 -26.57 -23.84
C GLY A 24 -50.28 -25.21 -23.50
N GLU A 25 -51.37 -25.18 -22.73
CA GLU A 25 -52.02 -23.94 -22.31
C GLU A 25 -51.14 -23.16 -21.34
N ILE A 26 -51.07 -21.84 -21.54
CA ILE A 26 -50.34 -20.94 -20.65
C ILE A 26 -51.16 -20.77 -19.37
N VAL A 27 -50.59 -21.21 -18.25
CA VAL A 27 -51.17 -21.04 -16.92
C VAL A 27 -50.91 -19.63 -16.41
N ASP A 28 -49.65 -19.18 -16.49
CA ASP A 28 -49.23 -17.86 -16.04
C ASP A 28 -47.87 -17.49 -16.65
N ALA A 29 -47.57 -16.21 -16.73
CA ALA A 29 -46.27 -15.71 -17.18
C ALA A 29 -45.97 -14.34 -16.58
N GLY A 30 -44.70 -14.07 -16.35
CA GLY A 30 -44.27 -12.79 -15.82
C GLY A 30 -42.78 -12.53 -16.02
N VAL A 31 -42.36 -11.34 -15.64
CA VAL A 31 -40.95 -10.94 -15.68
C VAL A 31 -40.60 -10.27 -14.36
N ARG A 32 -39.53 -10.74 -13.72
CA ARG A 32 -38.93 -10.06 -12.58
C ARG A 32 -37.79 -9.18 -13.06
N LEU A 33 -37.93 -7.87 -12.95
CA LEU A 33 -36.85 -6.90 -13.24
C LEU A 33 -36.03 -6.61 -11.98
N PHE A 34 -34.73 -6.38 -12.16
CA PHE A 34 -33.81 -5.93 -11.12
C PHE A 34 -32.65 -5.14 -11.75
N GLU A 35 -31.99 -4.30 -10.95
CA GLU A 35 -30.80 -3.60 -11.43
C GLU A 35 -29.69 -4.60 -11.72
N GLU A 36 -29.04 -4.43 -12.88
CA GLU A 36 -27.84 -5.22 -13.19
C GLU A 36 -26.81 -5.03 -12.07
N ALA A 37 -26.31 -6.13 -11.53
CA ALA A 37 -25.25 -6.12 -10.54
C ALA A 37 -23.91 -5.73 -11.20
N THR A 38 -23.77 -4.45 -11.57
CA THR A 38 -22.57 -3.94 -12.22
C THR A 38 -21.38 -4.04 -11.27
N ARG A 39 -20.21 -4.41 -11.81
CA ARG A 39 -18.96 -4.57 -11.04
C ARG A 39 -18.53 -3.30 -10.28
N ASN A 40 -18.97 -2.13 -10.76
CA ASN A 40 -18.47 -0.82 -10.35
C ASN A 40 -18.64 -0.53 -8.86
N ALA A 41 -19.80 -0.83 -8.27
CA ALA A 41 -20.07 -0.50 -6.86
C ALA A 41 -19.14 -1.26 -5.88
N ASN A 42 -18.85 -2.53 -6.15
CA ASN A 42 -17.93 -3.30 -5.29
C ASN A 42 -16.46 -2.91 -5.52
N GLU A 43 -16.10 -2.54 -6.74
CA GLU A 43 -14.76 -2.02 -7.07
C GLU A 43 -14.49 -0.68 -6.35
N GLU A 44 -15.44 0.25 -6.36
CA GLU A 44 -15.35 1.50 -5.60
C GLU A 44 -15.24 1.24 -4.09
N ARG A 45 -16.11 0.38 -3.54
CA ARG A 45 -16.06 -0.02 -2.13
C ARG A 45 -14.69 -0.62 -1.76
N ARG A 46 -14.11 -1.44 -2.64
CA ARG A 46 -12.76 -2.02 -2.47
C ARG A 46 -11.69 -0.94 -2.54
N SER A 47 -11.78 -0.02 -3.49
CA SER A 47 -10.85 1.12 -3.65
C SER A 47 -10.81 1.98 -2.38
N PHE A 48 -11.97 2.44 -1.89
CA PHE A 48 -12.03 3.25 -0.67
C PHE A 48 -11.51 2.50 0.57
N ARG A 49 -11.77 1.19 0.68
CA ARG A 49 -11.20 0.36 1.76
C ARG A 49 -9.69 0.29 1.69
N GLY A 50 -9.12 0.13 0.48
CA GLY A 50 -7.68 0.17 0.24
C GLY A 50 -7.07 1.52 0.67
N SER A 51 -7.66 2.62 0.22
CA SER A 51 -7.22 3.99 0.55
C SER A 51 -7.23 4.27 2.06
N ARG A 52 -8.29 3.85 2.78
CA ARG A 52 -8.34 3.95 4.25
C ARG A 52 -7.21 3.18 4.93
N ARG A 53 -6.91 1.96 4.46
CA ARG A 53 -5.79 1.15 4.99
C ARG A 53 -4.43 1.80 4.73
N LEU A 54 -4.22 2.35 3.53
CA LEU A 54 -2.98 3.07 3.19
C LEU A 54 -2.78 4.30 4.08
N LYS A 55 -3.83 5.12 4.26
CA LYS A 55 -3.80 6.29 5.16
C LYS A 55 -3.49 5.86 6.59
N ARG A 56 -4.21 4.87 7.14
CA ARG A 56 -4.01 4.38 8.50
C ARG A 56 -2.59 3.87 8.73
N ARG A 57 -2.05 3.05 7.81
CA ARG A 57 -0.68 2.51 7.92
C ARG A 57 0.38 3.60 7.79
N ARG A 58 0.14 4.64 6.99
CA ARG A 58 1.03 5.80 6.90
C ARG A 58 1.07 6.56 8.22
N VAL A 59 -0.09 6.87 8.80
CA VAL A 59 -0.19 7.53 10.10
C VAL A 59 0.50 6.71 11.19
N HIS A 60 0.18 5.41 11.26
CA HIS A 60 0.78 4.53 12.25
C HIS A 60 2.31 4.39 12.14
N ARG A 61 2.84 4.36 10.91
CA ARG A 61 4.30 4.37 10.70
C ARG A 61 4.93 5.67 11.20
N SER A 62 4.28 6.81 10.95
CA SER A 62 4.73 8.10 11.48
C SER A 62 4.67 8.16 13.01
N GLU A 63 3.67 7.55 13.65
CA GLU A 63 3.60 7.42 15.11
C GLU A 63 4.75 6.56 15.65
N ARG A 64 5.00 5.39 15.06
CA ARG A 64 6.13 4.53 15.44
C ARG A 64 7.49 5.21 15.27
N ALA A 65 7.65 6.07 14.25
CA ALA A 65 8.87 6.84 14.09
C ALA A 65 9.08 7.84 15.23
N LYS A 66 8.00 8.49 15.70
CA LYS A 66 8.07 9.38 16.86
C LYS A 66 8.46 8.63 18.12
N GLN A 67 7.84 7.47 18.35
CA GLN A 67 8.17 6.60 19.49
C GLN A 67 9.65 6.18 19.45
N LEU A 68 10.14 5.75 18.29
CA LEU A 68 11.54 5.37 18.11
C LEU A 68 12.49 6.56 18.40
N PHE A 69 12.15 7.77 17.97
CA PHE A 69 12.94 8.96 18.30
C PHE A 69 12.93 9.27 19.80
N GLU A 70 11.79 9.19 20.47
CA GLU A 70 11.68 9.42 21.93
C GLU A 70 12.47 8.38 22.74
N GLU A 71 12.38 7.10 22.36
CA GLU A 71 13.11 5.99 22.99
C GLU A 71 14.63 6.18 22.92
N HIS A 72 15.11 6.83 21.86
CA HIS A 72 16.52 7.16 21.66
C HIS A 72 16.87 8.61 22.01
N HIS A 73 16.02 9.30 22.78
CA HIS A 73 16.26 10.67 23.26
C HIS A 73 16.49 11.72 22.16
N LEU A 74 15.91 11.52 20.98
CA LEU A 74 15.93 12.48 19.88
C LEU A 74 14.73 13.46 19.97
N PRO A 75 14.95 14.77 19.73
CA PRO A 75 13.96 15.80 19.99
C PRO A 75 12.86 15.82 18.91
N LEU A 76 11.62 15.53 19.32
CA LEU A 76 10.46 15.60 18.42
C LEU A 76 10.08 17.02 17.98
N SER A 77 10.58 18.05 18.66
CA SER A 77 10.38 19.46 18.28
C SER A 77 10.81 19.71 16.84
N GLY A 78 11.88 19.05 16.37
CA GLY A 78 12.36 19.18 14.99
C GLY A 78 11.33 18.78 13.91
N ILE A 79 10.27 18.06 14.25
CA ILE A 79 9.24 17.64 13.29
C ILE A 79 8.45 18.85 12.77
N GLY A 80 8.86 19.34 11.60
CA GLY A 80 8.19 20.43 10.89
C GLY A 80 8.87 21.80 11.06
N ASP A 81 9.93 21.87 11.87
CA ASP A 81 10.65 23.11 12.15
C ASP A 81 11.72 23.44 11.10
N ALA A 82 12.33 22.43 10.48
CA ALA A 82 13.35 22.59 9.44
C ALA A 82 12.84 22.19 8.05
N GLU A 83 13.42 22.78 7.00
CA GLU A 83 13.15 22.41 5.61
C GLU A 83 13.73 21.00 5.32
N PRO A 84 12.89 19.97 5.11
CA PRO A 84 13.34 18.58 5.14
C PRO A 84 14.20 18.16 3.95
N TYR A 85 14.21 18.89 2.83
CA TYR A 85 15.09 18.57 1.70
C TYR A 85 16.53 18.97 2.01
N GLU A 86 16.71 20.18 2.55
CA GLU A 86 18.02 20.71 2.93
C GLU A 86 18.58 19.98 4.16
N ALA A 87 17.75 19.72 5.17
CA ALA A 87 18.17 18.98 6.36
C ALA A 87 18.71 17.58 6.01
N ARG A 88 18.08 16.87 5.07
CA ARG A 88 18.58 15.56 4.60
C ARG A 88 19.88 15.67 3.85
N TYR A 89 20.04 16.67 2.99
CA TYR A 89 21.28 16.91 2.27
C TYR A 89 22.43 17.21 3.23
N LYS A 90 22.26 18.18 4.13
CA LYS A 90 23.27 18.52 5.15
C LYS A 90 23.60 17.34 6.03
N ALA A 91 22.62 16.50 6.40
CA ALA A 91 22.90 15.33 7.23
C ALA A 91 23.76 14.25 6.55
N ILE A 92 23.97 14.32 5.23
CA ILE A 92 24.90 13.44 4.49
C ILE A 92 26.32 14.04 4.43
N TYR A 93 26.42 15.34 4.19
CA TYR A 93 27.69 16.00 3.87
C TYR A 93 28.29 16.79 5.04
N GLU A 94 27.47 17.17 6.00
CA GLU A 94 27.79 18.04 7.14
C GLU A 94 27.29 17.44 8.47
N THR A 95 27.49 18.16 9.55
CA THR A 95 26.86 17.89 10.85
C THR A 95 25.61 18.76 10.97
N VAL A 96 24.48 18.15 11.36
CA VAL A 96 23.21 18.87 11.57
C VAL A 96 22.80 18.78 13.02
N THR A 97 21.94 19.69 13.48
CA THR A 97 21.33 19.57 14.82
C THR A 97 20.45 18.32 14.92
N LYS A 98 20.17 17.87 16.14
CA LYS A 98 19.27 16.73 16.37
C LYS A 98 17.86 17.00 15.86
N GLU A 99 17.40 18.24 15.98
CA GLU A 99 16.11 18.71 15.46
C GLU A 99 16.05 18.62 13.93
N GLU A 100 17.10 19.08 13.22
CA GLU A 100 17.20 18.97 11.77
C GLU A 100 17.28 17.50 11.32
N LEU A 101 18.04 16.66 12.04
CA LEU A 101 18.11 15.23 11.77
C LEU A 101 16.73 14.58 11.89
N VAL A 102 16.00 14.83 12.97
CA VAL A 102 14.63 14.32 13.18
C VAL A 102 13.69 14.82 12.09
N ALA A 103 13.79 16.08 11.69
CA ALA A 103 12.99 16.64 10.59
C ALA A 103 13.21 15.86 9.28
N GLY A 104 14.48 15.61 8.94
CA GLY A 104 14.90 14.88 7.75
C GLY A 104 14.44 13.41 7.77
N LEU A 105 14.72 12.69 8.85
CA LEU A 105 14.33 11.28 9.01
C LEU A 105 12.81 11.11 8.99
N TYR A 106 12.07 11.98 9.68
CA TYR A 106 10.60 11.92 9.68
C TYR A 106 10.00 12.18 8.29
N HIS A 107 10.64 13.03 7.49
CA HIS A 107 10.25 13.25 6.10
C HIS A 107 10.39 11.99 5.24
N LEU A 108 11.49 11.23 5.39
CA LEU A 108 11.69 9.94 4.71
C LEU A 108 10.58 8.94 5.07
N VAL A 109 10.25 8.83 6.35
CA VAL A 109 9.18 7.94 6.85
C VAL A 109 7.83 8.30 6.21
N LYS A 110 7.52 9.59 6.05
CA LYS A 110 6.27 10.03 5.41
C LYS A 110 6.17 9.59 3.95
N ARG A 111 7.29 9.54 3.22
CA ARG A 111 7.34 9.30 1.76
C ARG A 111 8.38 8.26 1.34
N ARG A 112 8.25 7.04 1.85
CA ARG A 112 9.13 5.89 1.60
C ARG A 112 9.07 5.21 0.20
N GLY A 113 8.73 5.93 -0.86
CA GLY A 113 8.77 5.39 -2.23
C GLY A 113 7.85 4.20 -2.55
N THR A 114 8.19 3.46 -3.61
CA THR A 114 7.49 2.25 -4.07
C THR A 114 8.41 1.03 -4.11
N THR A 115 7.84 -0.17 -4.13
CA THR A 115 8.55 -1.46 -4.22
C THR A 115 8.24 -2.16 -5.54
N LEU A 116 7.86 -1.40 -6.56
CA LEU A 116 7.62 -1.95 -7.89
C LEU A 116 8.97 -2.33 -8.50
N ASP A 117 9.09 -3.58 -8.92
CA ASP A 117 10.20 -4.05 -9.72
C ASP A 117 10.07 -3.53 -11.15
N ILE A 118 11.18 -3.09 -11.71
CA ILE A 118 11.26 -2.58 -13.07
C ILE A 118 12.35 -3.37 -13.78
N PRO A 119 12.05 -3.99 -14.93
CA PRO A 119 13.08 -4.61 -15.77
C PRO A 119 14.15 -3.58 -16.16
N GLU A 120 15.41 -4.02 -16.33
CA GLU A 120 16.51 -3.11 -16.65
C GLU A 120 16.36 -2.42 -18.01
N GLU A 121 15.58 -3.00 -18.91
CA GLU A 121 15.29 -2.48 -20.24
C GLU A 121 13.78 -2.33 -20.46
N GLU A 122 13.21 -1.17 -20.12
CA GLU A 122 11.91 -0.76 -20.66
C GLU A 122 12.13 0.25 -21.80
N LYS A 123 11.57 -0.06 -22.98
CA LYS A 123 11.41 0.93 -24.05
C LYS A 123 10.53 2.04 -23.52
N GLU A 124 10.93 3.29 -23.70
CA GLU A 124 10.12 4.47 -23.38
C GLU A 124 8.75 4.31 -24.08
N SER A 125 7.72 3.98 -23.31
CA SER A 125 6.35 4.19 -23.77
C SER A 125 6.13 5.70 -23.70
N GLY A 126 5.44 6.31 -24.66
CA GLY A 126 5.33 7.77 -24.74
C GLY A 126 4.47 8.42 -23.64
N SER A 127 4.31 7.80 -22.47
CA SER A 127 3.43 8.27 -21.39
C SER A 127 4.23 8.82 -20.21
N GLU A 128 4.60 10.10 -20.28
CA GLU A 128 5.40 10.81 -19.26
C GLU A 128 4.89 10.68 -17.80
N LEU A 129 3.64 10.27 -17.60
CA LEU A 129 3.01 10.08 -16.28
C LEU A 129 3.12 8.64 -15.74
N SER A 130 3.69 7.70 -16.49
CA SER A 130 3.87 6.31 -16.07
C SER A 130 4.79 6.20 -14.85
N THR A 131 4.37 5.44 -13.83
CA THR A 131 5.19 5.22 -12.63
C THR A 131 6.50 4.51 -12.98
N LYS A 132 6.48 3.57 -13.92
CA LYS A 132 7.66 2.79 -14.28
C LYS A 132 8.70 3.63 -15.01
N GLU A 133 8.28 4.38 -16.03
CA GLU A 133 9.17 5.28 -16.77
C GLU A 133 9.79 6.32 -15.85
N GLN A 134 8.99 6.90 -14.95
CA GLN A 134 9.53 7.90 -14.03
C GLN A 134 10.59 7.32 -13.10
N LEU A 135 10.38 6.09 -12.61
CA LEU A 135 11.37 5.40 -11.78
C LEU A 135 12.63 5.06 -12.58
N ALA A 136 12.50 4.65 -13.85
CA ALA A 136 13.64 4.41 -14.73
C ALA A 136 14.45 5.71 -15.00
N ARG A 137 13.78 6.83 -15.26
CA ARG A 137 14.40 8.16 -15.38
C ARG A 137 15.11 8.57 -14.09
N ASN A 138 14.44 8.42 -12.95
CA ASN A 138 15.02 8.75 -11.64
C ASN A 138 16.21 7.85 -11.29
N ARG A 139 16.19 6.56 -11.67
CA ARG A 139 17.33 5.64 -11.48
C ARG A 139 18.59 6.17 -12.15
N LYS A 140 18.49 6.71 -13.37
CA LYS A 140 19.63 7.33 -14.08
C LYS A 140 20.20 8.56 -13.35
N LEU A 141 19.34 9.33 -12.68
CA LEU A 141 19.77 10.51 -11.91
C LEU A 141 20.42 10.14 -10.57
N LEU A 142 20.11 8.95 -10.03
CA LEU A 142 20.57 8.47 -8.73
C LEU A 142 21.84 7.62 -8.78
N VAL A 143 22.53 7.57 -9.93
CA VAL A 143 23.80 6.83 -10.09
C VAL A 143 24.83 7.35 -9.09
N ASP A 144 25.08 8.66 -9.12
CA ASP A 144 26.07 9.35 -8.27
C ASP A 144 25.42 10.31 -7.26
N LYS A 145 24.10 10.23 -7.09
CA LYS A 145 23.32 11.13 -6.23
C LYS A 145 22.36 10.41 -5.30
N TYR A 146 22.03 11.06 -4.20
CA TYR A 146 20.92 10.71 -3.32
C TYR A 146 19.62 11.41 -3.75
N ILE A 147 18.48 10.95 -3.22
CA ILE A 147 17.17 11.50 -3.58
C ILE A 147 17.07 12.98 -3.19
N CYS A 148 17.61 13.36 -2.03
CA CYS A 148 17.61 14.74 -1.55
C CYS A 148 18.32 15.69 -2.52
N GLU A 149 19.42 15.28 -3.14
CA GLU A 149 20.14 16.08 -4.14
C GLU A 149 19.28 16.33 -5.37
N VAL A 150 18.71 15.26 -5.94
CA VAL A 150 17.82 15.36 -7.10
C VAL A 150 16.59 16.23 -6.79
N GLN A 151 16.05 16.14 -5.57
CA GLN A 151 14.92 16.97 -5.15
C GLN A 151 15.30 18.43 -4.93
N LEU A 152 16.47 18.72 -4.37
CA LEU A 152 16.97 20.09 -4.20
C LEU A 152 17.27 20.75 -5.55
N GLU A 153 17.90 20.03 -6.48
CA GLU A 153 18.12 20.51 -7.85
C GLU A 153 16.82 20.87 -8.54
N ARG A 154 15.78 20.05 -8.37
CA ARG A 154 14.45 20.35 -8.92
C ARG A 154 13.82 21.57 -8.27
N LEU A 155 13.98 21.75 -6.95
CA LEU A 155 13.46 22.90 -6.21
C LEU A 155 14.12 24.20 -6.68
N ALA A 156 15.42 24.16 -6.94
CA ALA A 156 16.17 25.32 -7.42
C ALA A 156 15.81 25.68 -8.88
N ASN A 157 15.65 24.67 -9.74
CA ASN A 157 15.45 24.88 -11.18
C ASN A 157 14.00 25.16 -11.59
N ARG A 158 13.02 24.77 -10.77
CA ARG A 158 11.59 24.92 -11.07
C ARG A 158 10.91 25.49 -9.85
N HIS A 159 10.28 26.66 -9.97
CA HIS A 159 9.36 27.22 -8.96
C HIS A 159 8.06 26.38 -8.83
N GLU A 160 8.13 25.05 -8.97
CA GLU A 160 7.02 24.11 -8.91
C GLU A 160 7.03 23.31 -7.61
N LYS A 161 5.85 22.81 -7.25
CA LYS A 161 5.67 21.99 -6.06
C LYS A 161 6.33 20.61 -6.25
N MET A 162 7.18 20.19 -5.32
CA MET A 162 7.77 18.83 -5.21
C MET A 162 6.77 17.66 -5.12
N ARG A 163 5.47 17.92 -5.15
CA ARG A 163 4.40 16.91 -5.10
C ARG A 163 3.86 16.64 -6.51
N ASN A 164 4.73 16.30 -7.44
CA ASN A 164 4.37 15.92 -8.81
C ASN A 164 4.69 14.43 -9.07
N HIS A 165 4.38 13.97 -10.28
CA HIS A 165 4.65 12.59 -10.71
C HIS A 165 6.16 12.29 -10.72
N GLU A 166 7.02 13.28 -10.92
CA GLU A 166 8.48 13.12 -10.95
C GLU A 166 9.07 12.70 -9.60
N ASN A 167 8.36 12.95 -8.50
CA ASN A 167 8.79 12.62 -7.14
C ASN A 167 8.49 11.16 -6.73
N ARG A 168 8.61 10.22 -7.68
CA ARG A 168 8.44 8.78 -7.50
C ARG A 168 9.81 8.09 -7.51
N PHE A 169 10.23 7.55 -6.38
CA PHE A 169 11.51 6.84 -6.22
C PHE A 169 11.27 5.44 -5.63
N ARG A 170 12.25 4.54 -5.76
CA ARG A 170 12.15 3.21 -5.14
C ARG A 170 12.39 3.32 -3.64
N THR A 171 11.87 2.36 -2.90
CA THR A 171 12.08 2.28 -1.44
C THR A 171 13.55 2.06 -1.13
N GLU A 172 14.24 1.24 -1.92
CA GLU A 172 15.69 1.00 -1.84
C GLU A 172 16.51 2.29 -1.94
N ASP A 173 16.13 3.22 -2.83
CA ASP A 173 16.81 4.51 -2.98
C ASP A 173 16.65 5.37 -1.72
N TYR A 174 15.46 5.37 -1.10
CA TYR A 174 15.22 6.06 0.17
C TYR A 174 16.01 5.43 1.32
N VAL A 175 16.21 4.12 1.29
CA VAL A 175 16.99 3.37 2.28
C VAL A 175 18.47 3.66 2.12
N LYS A 176 18.98 3.69 0.88
CA LYS A 176 20.36 4.11 0.58
C LYS A 176 20.66 5.49 1.15
N GLU A 177 19.75 6.45 0.94
CA GLU A 177 19.88 7.79 1.52
C GLU A 177 19.78 7.79 3.05
N ALA A 178 18.78 7.09 3.62
CA ALA A 178 18.61 7.00 5.06
C ALA A 178 19.85 6.43 5.75
N ARG A 179 20.44 5.36 5.19
CA ARG A 179 21.68 4.76 5.71
C ARG A 179 22.84 5.74 5.61
N ALA A 180 22.99 6.49 4.51
CA ALA A 180 24.04 7.49 4.38
C ALA A 180 23.93 8.60 5.45
N ILE A 181 22.72 9.13 5.67
CA ILE A 181 22.44 10.11 6.73
C ILE A 181 22.82 9.54 8.10
N LEU A 182 22.30 8.37 8.43
CA LEU A 182 22.46 7.78 9.75
C LEU A 182 23.92 7.41 10.05
N LEU A 183 24.64 6.83 9.08
CA LEU A 183 26.05 6.47 9.23
C LEU A 183 26.94 7.71 9.39
N LYS A 184 26.61 8.81 8.71
CA LYS A 184 27.32 10.08 8.88
C LYS A 184 27.08 10.66 10.26
N GLN A 185 25.82 10.78 10.68
CA GLN A 185 25.46 11.40 11.95
C GLN A 185 25.83 10.54 13.17
N LYS A 186 25.95 9.21 13.02
CA LYS A 186 26.49 8.30 14.04
C LYS A 186 27.90 8.69 14.52
N GLN A 187 28.69 9.34 13.66
CA GLN A 187 30.03 9.82 14.03
C GLN A 187 30.00 11.01 15.00
N VAL A 188 28.83 11.64 15.17
CA VAL A 188 28.63 12.85 15.96
C VAL A 188 27.74 12.58 17.18
N TYR A 189 26.71 11.76 17.04
CA TYR A 189 25.68 11.53 18.06
C TYR A 189 25.70 10.10 18.57
N GLU A 190 25.87 9.94 19.88
CA GLU A 190 25.87 8.65 20.57
C GLU A 190 24.49 7.97 20.56
N GLU A 191 23.42 8.74 20.43
CA GLU A 191 22.05 8.23 20.35
C GLU A 191 21.80 7.40 19.07
N ILE A 192 22.60 7.63 18.02
CA ILE A 192 22.50 6.93 16.74
C ILE A 192 23.33 5.64 16.83
N THR A 193 22.78 4.67 17.56
CA THR A 193 23.37 3.33 17.70
C THR A 193 23.11 2.48 16.46
N ASP A 194 23.86 1.39 16.28
CA ASP A 194 23.56 0.42 15.20
C ASP A 194 22.15 -0.15 15.32
N ASP A 195 21.69 -0.36 16.55
CA ASP A 195 20.32 -0.80 16.83
C ASP A 195 19.28 0.23 16.36
N PHE A 196 19.48 1.52 16.65
CA PHE A 196 18.61 2.59 16.14
C PHE A 196 18.55 2.60 14.61
N ILE A 197 19.71 2.42 13.95
CA ILE A 197 19.80 2.42 12.49
C ILE A 197 18.95 1.27 11.92
N GLU A 198 19.13 0.05 12.41
CA GLU A 198 18.38 -1.10 11.90
C GLU A 198 16.88 -0.97 12.18
N GLN A 199 16.48 -0.52 13.38
CA GLN A 199 15.07 -0.25 13.70
C GLN A 199 14.46 0.81 12.78
N PHE A 200 15.19 1.89 12.48
CA PHE A 200 14.72 2.95 11.59
C PHE A 200 14.57 2.46 10.15
N ILE A 201 15.56 1.70 9.64
CA ILE A 201 15.51 1.15 8.29
C ILE A 201 14.38 0.13 8.17
N GLU A 202 14.20 -0.75 9.15
CA GLU A 202 13.06 -1.68 9.18
C GLU A 202 11.74 -0.90 9.12
N LEU A 203 11.57 0.13 9.96
CA LEU A 203 10.37 0.96 9.95
C LEU A 203 10.12 1.60 8.56
N LEU A 204 11.20 2.04 7.90
CA LEU A 204 11.14 2.64 6.58
C LEU A 204 10.72 1.62 5.51
N GLU A 205 11.31 0.44 5.49
CA GLU A 205 11.11 -0.58 4.45
C GLU A 205 9.83 -1.39 4.63
N THR A 206 9.51 -1.79 5.87
CA THR A 206 8.53 -2.85 6.14
C THR A 206 7.15 -2.52 5.59
N ARG A 207 6.65 -3.45 4.78
CA ARG A 207 5.30 -3.47 4.21
C ARG A 207 4.74 -4.87 4.40
N ARG A 208 3.42 -4.94 4.56
CA ARG A 208 2.72 -6.23 4.51
C ARG A 208 2.72 -6.73 3.09
N GLN A 209 3.09 -7.99 2.92
CA GLN A 209 3.00 -8.70 1.67
C GLN A 209 1.53 -9.01 1.34
N TYR A 210 1.27 -9.38 0.09
CA TYR A 210 -0.08 -9.68 -0.36
C TYR A 210 -0.64 -10.91 0.38
N TYR A 211 0.22 -11.88 0.73
CA TYR A 211 -0.14 -13.10 1.45
C TYR A 211 -0.28 -12.92 2.97
N ASP A 212 0.23 -11.84 3.55
CA ASP A 212 0.06 -11.55 5.00
C ASP A 212 -1.36 -11.07 5.31
N GLY A 213 -1.98 -10.35 4.37
CA GLY A 213 -3.26 -9.70 4.58
C GLY A 213 -3.27 -8.60 5.67
N PRO A 214 -4.45 -8.05 6.01
CA PRO A 214 -4.64 -7.13 7.14
C PRO A 214 -4.77 -7.87 8.48
N GLY A 215 -4.61 -7.14 9.59
CA GLY A 215 -4.87 -7.67 10.93
C GLY A 215 -3.68 -8.40 11.57
N SER A 216 -3.90 -8.87 12.78
CA SER A 216 -2.96 -9.65 13.59
C SER A 216 -3.75 -10.44 14.62
N GLU A 217 -3.08 -11.31 15.38
CA GLU A 217 -3.66 -12.02 16.53
C GLU A 217 -4.33 -11.04 17.53
N LYS A 218 -3.65 -9.93 17.85
CA LYS A 218 -4.15 -8.86 18.74
C LYS A 218 -5.27 -8.00 18.12
N SER A 219 -5.51 -8.11 16.83
CA SER A 219 -6.47 -7.26 16.09
C SER A 219 -7.04 -8.05 14.92
N PRO A 220 -7.87 -9.07 15.21
CA PRO A 220 -8.41 -9.94 14.20
C PRO A 220 -9.33 -9.17 13.25
N THR A 221 -9.41 -9.63 12.00
CA THR A 221 -10.27 -9.03 10.98
C THR A 221 -10.76 -10.09 9.99
N PRO A 222 -12.04 -10.07 9.58
CA PRO A 222 -12.56 -11.04 8.62
C PRO A 222 -11.89 -10.98 7.25
N TYR A 223 -11.13 -9.91 6.97
CA TYR A 223 -10.40 -9.72 5.71
C TYR A 223 -8.96 -10.23 5.72
N GLY A 224 -8.49 -10.78 6.85
CA GLY A 224 -7.11 -11.19 7.07
C GLY A 224 -7.01 -12.63 7.53
N PRO A 225 -5.80 -13.13 7.82
CA PRO A 225 -5.62 -14.52 8.21
C PRO A 225 -6.16 -14.83 9.61
N TYR A 226 -6.08 -13.86 10.53
CA TYR A 226 -6.66 -13.93 11.87
C TYR A 226 -8.10 -13.39 11.86
N SER A 227 -9.08 -14.22 12.18
CA SER A 227 -10.50 -13.87 12.24
C SER A 227 -11.19 -14.49 13.45
N ILE A 228 -12.30 -13.89 13.89
CA ILE A 228 -13.17 -14.45 14.91
C ILE A 228 -14.26 -15.28 14.24
N ASP A 229 -14.45 -16.51 14.68
CA ASP A 229 -15.49 -17.41 14.16
C ASP A 229 -16.88 -17.09 14.75
N LYS A 230 -17.89 -17.89 14.39
CA LYS A 230 -19.27 -17.72 14.88
C LYS A 230 -19.40 -17.96 16.40
N ASN A 231 -18.46 -18.69 16.99
CA ASN A 231 -18.44 -19.05 18.41
C ASN A 231 -17.60 -18.05 19.24
N GLY A 232 -17.05 -17.00 18.62
CA GLY A 232 -16.21 -16.01 19.28
C GLY A 232 -14.75 -16.42 19.44
N GLN A 233 -14.31 -17.51 18.80
CA GLN A 233 -12.94 -18.03 18.91
C GLN A 233 -12.03 -17.46 17.83
N LEU A 234 -10.76 -17.26 18.17
CA LEU A 234 -9.74 -16.82 17.24
C LEU A 234 -9.30 -17.98 16.34
N VAL A 235 -9.41 -17.78 15.03
CA VAL A 235 -9.00 -18.74 14.01
C VAL A 235 -7.96 -18.12 13.11
N TYR A 236 -6.92 -18.91 12.79
CA TYR A 236 -5.92 -18.59 11.79
C TYR A 236 -6.15 -19.42 10.54
N THR A 237 -6.17 -18.76 9.38
CA THR A 237 -6.12 -19.43 8.08
C THR A 237 -5.32 -18.55 7.15
N SER A 238 -4.30 -19.11 6.47
CA SER A 238 -3.47 -18.30 5.57
C SER A 238 -4.32 -17.66 4.47
N MET A 239 -3.86 -16.53 3.92
CA MET A 239 -4.61 -15.88 2.83
C MET A 239 -4.71 -16.78 1.59
N ILE A 240 -3.72 -17.65 1.36
CA ILE A 240 -3.70 -18.60 0.25
C ILE A 240 -4.74 -19.70 0.48
N ASP A 241 -4.80 -20.26 1.69
CA ASP A 241 -5.75 -21.33 2.02
C ASP A 241 -7.19 -20.83 1.98
N LYS A 242 -7.44 -19.57 2.35
CA LYS A 242 -8.76 -18.93 2.18
C LYS A 242 -9.23 -18.86 0.73
N MET A 243 -8.31 -18.96 -0.24
CA MET A 243 -8.61 -18.93 -1.68
C MET A 243 -8.46 -20.30 -2.33
N ARG A 244 -8.07 -21.33 -1.58
CA ARG A 244 -7.94 -22.69 -2.10
C ARG A 244 -9.32 -23.23 -2.45
N GLY A 245 -9.46 -23.74 -3.67
CA GLY A 245 -10.68 -24.45 -4.07
C GLY A 245 -10.82 -25.76 -3.31
N THR A 246 -12.05 -26.27 -3.21
CA THR A 246 -12.35 -27.56 -2.60
C THR A 246 -12.39 -28.66 -3.65
N CYS A 247 -12.10 -29.91 -3.25
CA CYS A 247 -12.23 -31.05 -4.16
C CYS A 247 -13.71 -31.28 -4.55
N THR A 248 -13.95 -31.62 -5.82
CA THR A 248 -15.30 -31.89 -6.35
C THR A 248 -15.98 -33.08 -5.66
N TYR A 249 -15.21 -34.13 -5.32
CA TYR A 249 -15.74 -35.37 -4.76
C TYR A 249 -15.59 -35.47 -3.24
N PHE A 250 -14.65 -34.71 -2.67
CA PHE A 250 -14.40 -34.64 -1.23
C PHE A 250 -14.34 -33.17 -0.78
N PRO A 251 -15.48 -32.47 -0.70
CA PRO A 251 -15.50 -31.03 -0.45
C PRO A 251 -14.93 -30.62 0.91
N ASP A 252 -14.88 -31.54 1.86
CA ASP A 252 -14.39 -31.32 3.23
C ASP A 252 -12.88 -31.59 3.40
N GLU A 253 -12.20 -32.09 2.35
CA GLU A 253 -10.76 -32.39 2.36
C GLU A 253 -9.96 -31.22 1.74
N TYR A 254 -8.85 -30.82 2.38
CA TYR A 254 -8.04 -29.63 2.04
C TYR A 254 -6.59 -29.90 1.69
#